data_AF-A0A8C6EXA6-F1
#
_entry.id   AF-A0A8C6EXA6-F1
#
_cell.length_a   1.000
_cell.length_b   1.000
_cell.length_c   1.000
_cell.angle_alpha   90.00
_cell.angle_beta   90.00
_cell.angle_gamma   90.00
#
_symmetry.space_group_name_H-M   'P 1'
#
loop_
_entity.id
_entity.type
_entity.pdbx_description
1 polymer ?
#
loop_
_entity_poly.entity_id
_entity_poly.type
_entity_poly.pdbx_seq_one_letter_code
_entity_poly.pdbx_strand_id
1 'polypeptide(L)'
;MAENLRRLVSNETLRLLQDGIDSWAKEYNTNTCDQNLNYCLEIIEQVARVQGQLFGILTIAAQEGGHNDGVETIKSRLLPWLEASFTAASMGKPVDSRVPSLQVGMLKNDP
;
A
#
# COMPACT_ATOMS: atom_id res chain seq x y z
N MET A 1 5.70 14.13 18.34
CA MET A 1 5.84 13.65 16.94
C MET A 1 7.29 13.46 16.45
N ALA A 2 8.14 14.50 16.37
CA ALA A 2 9.48 14.38 15.77
C ALA A 2 10.39 13.28 16.37
N GLU A 3 10.17 12.90 17.63
CA GLU A 3 10.89 11.82 18.29
C GLU A 3 10.52 10.42 17.77
N ASN A 4 9.25 10.18 17.43
CA ASN A 4 8.83 8.91 16.83
C ASN A 4 9.38 8.76 15.41
N LEU A 5 9.42 9.87 14.66
CA LEU A 5 10.07 9.91 13.35
C LEU A 5 11.58 9.70 13.46
N ARG A 6 12.25 10.35 14.42
CA ARG A 6 13.68 10.10 14.70
C ARG A 6 13.93 8.65 15.09
N ARG A 7 13.08 8.04 15.90
CA ARG A 7 13.20 6.61 16.23
C ARG A 7 13.03 5.72 15.01
N LEU A 8 12.10 6.03 14.11
CA LEU A 8 11.94 5.29 12.85
C LEU A 8 13.20 5.39 11.97
N VAL A 9 13.78 6.60 11.84
CA VAL A 9 14.99 6.85 11.06
C VAL A 9 16.24 6.23 11.70
N SER A 10 16.35 6.33 13.02
CA SER A 10 17.48 5.78 13.78
C SER A 10 17.40 4.26 13.95
N ASN A 11 16.23 3.66 13.70
CA ASN A 11 16.07 2.22 13.73
C ASN A 11 16.57 1.62 12.40
N GLU A 12 17.32 0.53 12.48
CA GLU A 12 17.89 -0.16 11.32
C GLU A 12 16.82 -0.83 10.45
N THR A 13 15.55 -0.84 10.84
CA THR A 13 14.46 -1.52 10.11
C THR A 13 14.38 -1.14 8.62
N LEU A 14 14.52 0.14 8.28
CA LEU A 14 14.51 0.58 6.87
C LEU A 14 15.75 0.13 6.10
N ARG A 15 16.90 0.09 6.77
CA ARG A 15 18.16 -0.36 6.17
C ARG A 15 18.14 -1.86 5.93
N LEU A 16 17.66 -2.64 6.91
CA LEU A 16 17.50 -4.09 6.79
C LEU A 16 16.54 -4.46 5.66
N LEU A 17 15.48 -3.69 5.45
CA LEU A 17 14.57 -3.87 4.33
C LEU A 17 15.30 -3.68 2.98
N GLN A 18 16.09 -2.61 2.87
CA GLN A 18 16.88 -2.34 1.67
C GLN A 18 17.92 -3.44 1.43
N ASP A 19 18.68 -3.82 2.46
CA ASP A 19 19.71 -4.86 2.40
C ASP A 19 19.11 -6.23 2.02
N GLY A 20 17.91 -6.53 2.52
CA GLY A 20 17.16 -7.75 2.19
C GLY A 20 16.74 -7.80 0.72
N ILE A 21 16.21 -6.69 0.19
CA ILE A 21 15.85 -6.59 -1.23
C ILE A 21 17.10 -6.72 -2.11
N ASP A 22 18.20 -6.05 -1.75
CA ASP A 22 19.46 -6.11 -2.51
C ASP A 22 20.05 -7.52 -2.50
N SER A 23 19.98 -8.22 -1.37
CA SER A 23 20.45 -9.61 -1.26
C SER A 23 19.59 -10.55 -2.11
N TRP A 24 18.27 -10.41 -2.02
CA TRP A 24 17.35 -11.19 -2.83
C TRP A 24 17.57 -10.97 -4.33
N ALA A 25 17.76 -9.72 -4.77
CA ALA A 25 18.01 -9.39 -6.17
C ALA A 25 19.30 -10.03 -6.71
N LYS A 26 20.36 -10.09 -5.88
CA LYS A 26 21.64 -10.71 -6.25
C LYS A 26 21.50 -12.23 -6.39
N GLU A 27 20.73 -12.87 -5.51
CA GLU A 27 20.61 -14.33 -5.42
C GLU A 27 19.41 -14.89 -6.21
N TYR A 28 18.55 -14.04 -6.77
CA TYR A 28 17.27 -14.44 -7.35
C TYR A 28 17.38 -15.58 -8.37
N ASN A 29 18.34 -15.47 -9.30
CA ASN A 29 18.53 -16.45 -10.38
C ASN A 29 19.24 -17.74 -9.91
N THR A 30 19.85 -17.73 -8.73
CA THR A 30 20.50 -18.90 -8.12
C THR A 30 19.60 -19.62 -7.11
N ASN A 31 18.57 -18.93 -6.61
CA ASN A 31 17.60 -19.47 -5.67
C ASN A 31 16.59 -20.41 -6.34
N THR A 32 16.09 -21.37 -5.57
CA THR A 32 14.88 -22.13 -5.93
C THR A 32 13.64 -21.25 -5.86
N CYS A 33 12.53 -21.72 -6.46
CA CYS A 33 11.24 -21.05 -6.35
C CYS A 33 10.84 -20.81 -4.88
N ASP A 34 10.95 -21.84 -4.03
CA ASP A 34 10.58 -21.75 -2.62
C ASP A 34 11.45 -20.76 -1.85
N GLN A 35 12.76 -20.71 -2.15
CA GLN A 35 13.66 -19.72 -1.56
C GLN A 35 13.27 -18.29 -1.95
N ASN A 36 12.96 -18.06 -3.23
CA ASN A 36 12.50 -16.76 -3.69
C ASN A 36 11.15 -16.35 -3.07
N LEU A 37 10.23 -17.30 -2.89
CA LEU A 37 8.98 -17.05 -2.19
C LEU A 37 9.20 -16.69 -0.72
N ASN A 38 10.09 -17.40 -0.02
CA ASN A 38 10.42 -17.08 1.37
C ASN A 38 11.06 -15.70 1.51
N TYR A 39 12.05 -15.36 0.67
CA TYR A 39 12.63 -14.01 0.65
C TYR A 39 11.56 -12.93 0.43
N CYS A 40 10.65 -13.15 -0.51
CA CYS A 40 9.54 -12.23 -0.77
C CYS A 40 8.63 -12.07 0.46
N LEU A 41 8.28 -13.16 1.14
CA LEU A 41 7.46 -13.14 2.35
C LEU A 41 8.15 -12.41 3.51
N GLU A 42 9.45 -12.62 3.71
CA GLU A 42 10.24 -11.92 4.73
C GLU A 42 10.27 -10.40 4.47
N ILE A 43 10.47 -10.00 3.21
CA ILE A 43 10.43 -8.59 2.80
C ILE A 43 9.04 -7.98 3.06
N ILE A 44 7.96 -8.71 2.71
CA ILE A 44 6.58 -8.26 2.98
C ILE A 44 6.35 -8.08 4.49
N GLU A 45 6.85 -9.00 5.32
CA GLU A 45 6.73 -8.88 6.77
C GLU A 45 7.46 -7.63 7.30
N GLN A 46 8.67 -7.36 6.80
CA GLN A 46 9.42 -6.15 7.17
C GLN A 46 8.70 -4.87 6.71
N VAL A 47 8.15 -4.86 5.50
CA VAL A 47 7.31 -3.74 5.00
C VAL A 47 6.12 -3.52 5.92
N ALA A 48 5.41 -4.58 6.33
CA ALA A 48 4.27 -4.47 7.24
C ALA A 48 4.65 -3.84 8.59
N ARG A 49 5.84 -4.16 9.13
CA ARG A 49 6.36 -3.55 10.37
C ARG A 49 6.62 -2.06 10.21
N VAL A 50 7.30 -1.66 9.13
CA VAL A 50 7.56 -0.23 8.81
C VAL A 50 6.24 0.50 8.58
N GLN A 51 5.31 -0.09 7.84
CA GLN A 51 3.98 0.46 7.58
C GLN A 51 3.20 0.68 8.88
N GLY A 52 3.24 -0.26 9.82
CA GLY A 52 2.62 -0.10 11.14
C GLY A 52 3.21 1.07 11.95
N GLN A 53 4.54 1.24 11.93
CA GLN A 53 5.19 2.38 12.57
C GLN A 53 4.78 3.72 11.93
N LEU A 54 4.70 3.77 10.60
CA LEU A 54 4.23 4.94 9.85
C LEU A 54 2.77 5.26 10.15
N PHE A 55 1.90 4.27 10.31
CA PHE A 55 0.51 4.48 10.72
C PHE A 55 0.39 5.04 12.14
N GLY A 56 1.23 4.58 13.08
CA GLY A 56 1.31 5.17 14.42
C GLY A 56 1.70 6.64 14.35
N ILE A 57 2.71 6.97 13.55
CA ILE A 57 3.15 8.35 13.28
C ILE A 57 2.03 9.20 12.66
N LEU A 58 1.37 8.69 11.62
CA LEU A 58 0.26 9.34 10.93
C LEU A 58 -0.88 9.67 11.90
N THR A 59 -1.24 8.72 12.76
CA THR A 59 -2.32 8.88 13.74
C THR A 59 -2.01 10.01 14.72
N ILE A 60 -0.79 10.03 15.27
CA ILE A 60 -0.35 11.10 16.18
C ILE A 60 -0.34 12.45 15.46
N ALA A 61 0.20 12.51 14.23
CA ALA A 61 0.24 13.73 13.44
C ALA A 61 -1.17 14.27 13.10
N ALA A 62 -2.12 13.39 12.81
CA ALA A 62 -3.51 13.76 12.54
C ALA A 62 -4.22 14.33 13.78
N GLN A 63 -3.88 13.82 14.97
CA GLN A 63 -4.43 14.31 16.24
C GLN A 63 -3.89 15.69 16.64
N GLU A 64 -2.70 16.07 16.18
CA GLU A 64 -2.09 17.38 16.44
C GLU A 64 -2.79 18.52 15.66
N GLY A 65 -3.56 18.21 14.60
CA GLY A 65 -4.17 19.18 13.67
C GLY A 65 -5.41 19.94 14.16
N GLY A 66 -5.90 19.72 15.38
CA GLY A 66 -7.14 20.37 15.86
C GLY A 66 -8.39 19.84 15.15
N HIS A 67 -9.39 20.71 14.90
CA HIS A 67 -10.79 20.43 14.51
C HIS A 67 -10.97 19.45 13.32
N ASN A 68 -10.80 18.14 13.54
CA ASN A 68 -11.05 17.03 12.60
C ASN A 68 -10.26 17.06 11.26
N ASP A 69 -9.46 18.08 10.97
CA ASP A 69 -8.72 18.20 9.69
C ASP A 69 -7.78 17.02 9.41
N GLY A 70 -7.13 16.50 10.46
CA GLY A 70 -6.29 15.31 10.36
C GLY A 70 -7.11 14.05 10.01
N VAL A 71 -8.33 13.94 10.54
CA VAL A 71 -9.24 12.81 10.26
C VAL A 71 -9.73 12.85 8.81
N GLU A 72 -10.07 14.03 8.30
CA GLU A 72 -10.50 14.18 6.90
C GLU A 72 -9.34 13.91 5.91
N THR A 73 -8.11 14.26 6.29
CA THR A 73 -6.90 13.89 5.51
C THR A 73 -6.72 12.37 5.46
N ILE A 74 -6.92 11.67 6.58
CA ILE A 74 -6.84 10.19 6.62
C ILE A 74 -7.93 9.59 5.74
N LYS A 75 -9.18 10.02 5.88
CA LYS A 75 -10.31 9.47 5.09
C LYS A 75 -10.12 9.68 3.59
N SER A 76 -9.71 10.87 3.17
CA SER A 76 -9.59 11.22 1.75
C SER A 76 -8.38 10.58 1.06
N ARG A 77 -7.32 10.23 1.80
CA ARG A 77 -6.08 9.71 1.20
C ARG A 77 -5.78 8.26 1.54
N LEU A 78 -5.92 7.84 2.80
CA LEU A 78 -5.53 6.51 3.22
C LEU A 78 -6.56 5.45 2.81
N LEU A 79 -7.85 5.72 2.97
CA LEU A 79 -8.90 4.74 2.66
C LEU A 79 -8.92 4.36 1.16
N PRO A 80 -8.91 5.31 0.20
CA PRO A 80 -8.87 4.95 -1.22
C PRO A 80 -7.62 4.16 -1.60
N TRP A 81 -6.48 4.47 -0.95
CA TRP A 81 -5.24 3.73 -1.17
C TRP A 81 -5.31 2.29 -0.66
N LEU A 82 -5.92 2.06 0.51
CA LEU A 82 -6.14 0.71 1.04
C LEU A 82 -7.08 -0.10 0.13
N GLU A 83 -8.20 0.48 -0.29
CA GLU A 83 -9.15 -0.15 -1.22
C GLU A 83 -8.49 -0.56 -2.55
N ALA A 84 -7.68 0.34 -3.12
CA ALA A 84 -6.91 0.06 -4.32
C ALA A 84 -5.89 -1.06 -4.10
N SER A 85 -5.23 -1.09 -2.94
CA SER A 85 -4.24 -2.11 -2.58
C SER A 85 -4.88 -3.50 -2.43
N PHE A 86 -6.05 -3.60 -1.80
CA PHE A 86 -6.81 -4.85 -1.71
C PHE A 86 -7.30 -5.32 -3.09
N THR A 87 -7.73 -4.39 -3.95
CA THR A 87 -8.14 -4.72 -5.32
C THR A 87 -6.97 -5.24 -6.15
N ALA A 88 -5.81 -4.58 -6.09
CA ALA A 88 -4.60 -5.00 -6.80
C ALA A 88 -4.10 -6.38 -6.35
N ALA A 89 -4.11 -6.67 -5.04
CA ALA A 89 -3.77 -7.99 -4.52
C ALA A 89 -4.74 -9.10 -4.98
N SER A 90 -5.99 -8.73 -5.26
CA SER A 90 -7.02 -9.66 -5.77
C SER A 90 -6.90 -9.91 -7.28
N MET A 91 -6.24 -9.02 -8.04
CA MET A 91 -6.11 -9.07 -9.50
C MET A 91 -4.97 -9.94 -10.02
N GLY A 92 -4.62 -11.03 -9.32
CA GLY A 92 -3.72 -12.08 -9.84
C GLY A 92 -4.21 -12.77 -11.13
N LYS A 93 -5.35 -12.35 -11.70
CA LYS A 93 -5.80 -12.66 -13.06
C LYS A 93 -6.32 -11.38 -13.74
N PRO A 94 -6.10 -11.20 -15.06
CA PRO A 94 -6.66 -10.05 -15.76
C PRO A 94 -8.19 -10.13 -15.67
N VAL A 95 -8.81 -9.14 -15.00
CA VAL A 95 -10.25 -8.93 -15.12
C VAL A 95 -10.50 -8.44 -16.54
N ASP A 96 -11.08 -9.32 -17.34
CA ASP A 96 -11.60 -9.02 -18.66
C ASP A 96 -12.70 -7.97 -18.48
N SER A 97 -12.30 -6.71 -18.58
CA SER A 97 -13.14 -5.55 -18.31
C SER A 97 -14.08 -5.34 -19.49
N ARG A 98 -15.10 -6.19 -19.63
CA ARG A 98 -16.31 -5.79 -20.36
C ARG A 98 -17.08 -4.81 -19.48
N VAL A 99 -16.72 -3.55 -19.61
CA VAL A 99 -17.56 -2.43 -19.21
C VAL A 99 -18.91 -2.60 -19.92
N PRO A 100 -20.06 -2.63 -19.23
CA PRO A 100 -21.34 -2.49 -19.90
C PRO A 100 -21.37 -1.09 -20.50
N SER A 101 -21.25 -1.01 -21.82
CA SER A 101 -21.44 0.22 -22.56
C SER A 101 -22.91 0.61 -22.38
N LEU A 102 -23.14 1.78 -21.78
CA LEU A 102 -24.46 2.42 -21.72
C LEU A 102 -24.87 2.76 -23.16
N GLN A 103 -25.59 1.85 -23.83
CA GLN A 103 -26.21 2.12 -25.12
C GLN A 103 -27.57 2.80 -24.91
N VAL A 104 -27.54 4.12 -25.13
CA VAL A 104 -28.50 4.96 -25.86
C VAL A 104 -29.94 4.45 -25.98
N GLY A 105 -30.87 5.19 -25.38
CA GLY A 105 -32.28 5.23 -25.74
C GLY A 105 -32.74 6.67 -26.01
N MET A 106 -32.24 7.30 -27.07
CA MET A 106 -32.91 8.43 -27.70
C MET A 106 -34.04 7.88 -28.58
N LEU A 107 -35.29 8.27 -28.30
CA LEU A 107 -36.40 8.51 -29.25
C LEU A 107 -37.76 8.32 -28.56
N LYS A 108 -38.51 9.42 -28.38
CA LYS A 108 -39.80 9.56 -29.06
C LYS A 108 -40.25 11.03 -29.04
N ASN A 109 -40.30 11.63 -30.23
CA ASN A 109 -40.99 12.89 -30.50
C ASN A 109 -42.50 12.60 -30.60
N ASP A 110 -43.31 13.49 -30.03
CA ASP A 110 -44.75 13.61 -30.25
C ASP A 110 -45.06 14.04 -31.69
N PRO A 111 -46.22 13.65 -32.26
CA PRO A 111 -46.95 14.45 -33.23
C PRO A 111 -47.92 15.44 -32.58
#